data_AF-A0A535FKJ4-F1
#
_entry.id   AF-A0A535FKJ4-F1
#
_cell.length_a   1.000
_cell.length_b   1.000
_cell.length_c   1.000
_cell.angle_alpha   90.00
_cell.angle_beta   90.00
_cell.angle_gamma   90.00
#
_symmetry.space_group_name_H-M   'P 1'
#
loop_
_entity.id
_entity.type
_entity.pdbx_description
1 polymer ?
#
loop_
_entity_poly.entity_id
_entity_poly.type
_entity_poly.pdbx_seq_one_letter_code
_entity_poly.pdbx_strand_id
1 'polypeptide(L)' 'MINMLHQSGRLRQPKYLYERQRGYRKTGKQRVHELLRQDPVLTVDQLVRSVGYARGHVRVWRKNFFAQGYEPTD' A
#
# COMPACT_ATOMS: atom_id res chain seq x y z
N MET A 1 34.26 20.60 -38.47
CA MET A 1 32.83 20.93 -38.68
C MET A 1 32.17 19.63 -39.12
N ILE A 2 31.15 19.02 -38.50
CA ILE A 2 30.05 19.51 -37.66
C ILE A 2 29.76 18.46 -36.57
N ASN A 3 29.49 18.94 -35.37
CA ASN A 3 29.19 18.20 -34.15
C ASN A 3 27.73 17.71 -34.20
N MET A 4 27.48 16.40 -34.34
CA MET A 4 26.10 15.87 -34.27
C MET A 4 25.84 15.29 -32.88
N LEU A 5 25.30 16.18 -32.06
CA LEU A 5 24.86 15.96 -30.68
C LEU A 5 23.96 14.73 -30.56
N HIS A 6 24.38 13.81 -29.69
CA HIS A 6 23.61 12.67 -29.19
C HIS A 6 22.40 13.21 -28.39
N GLN A 7 21.28 13.49 -29.06
CA GLN A 7 20.02 13.77 -28.37
C GLN A 7 19.39 12.46 -27.91
N SER A 8 19.86 11.95 -26.77
CA SER A 8 19.08 11.00 -25.96
C SER A 8 17.91 11.77 -25.36
N GLY A 9 16.88 12.00 -26.17
CA GLY A 9 15.58 12.43 -25.68
C GLY A 9 15.13 11.42 -24.63
N ARG A 10 15.10 11.83 -23.36
CA ARG A 10 14.49 11.05 -22.28
C ARG A 10 13.04 10.84 -22.69
N LEU A 11 12.75 9.70 -23.30
CA LEU A 11 11.39 9.22 -23.54
C LEU A 11 10.73 9.27 -22.16
N ARG A 12 9.88 10.29 -21.94
CA ARG A 12 9.01 10.34 -20.77
C ARG A 12 8.11 9.13 -20.93
N GLN A 13 8.47 8.05 -20.24
CA GLN A 13 7.67 6.85 -20.23
C GLN A 13 6.25 7.25 -19.83
N PRO A 14 5.24 6.87 -20.62
CA PRO A 14 3.90 7.34 -20.38
C PRO A 14 3.39 6.70 -19.08
N LYS A 15 2.79 7.52 -18.21
CA LYS A 15 2.35 7.16 -16.84
C LYS A 15 1.58 5.84 -16.76
N TYR A 16 0.83 5.48 -17.81
CA TYR A 16 0.00 4.27 -17.85
C TYR A 16 0.79 2.95 -17.74
N LEU A 17 2.06 2.92 -18.15
CA LEU A 17 2.90 1.72 -18.03
C LEU A 17 3.30 1.43 -16.58
N TYR A 18 3.42 2.48 -15.75
CA TYR A 18 3.65 2.33 -14.31
C TYR A 18 2.39 1.87 -13.56
N GLU A 19 1.22 2.21 -14.09
CA GLU A 19 -0.07 1.80 -13.51
C GLU A 19 -0.38 0.32 -13.78
N ARG A 20 0.05 -0.21 -14.93
CA ARG A 20 -0.15 -1.63 -15.28
C ARG A 20 0.81 -2.59 -14.56
N GLN A 21 2.01 -2.15 -14.18
CA GLN A 21 2.96 -2.95 -13.38
C GLN A 21 2.88 -2.75 -11.87
N ARG A 22 2.10 -1.77 -11.37
CA ARG A 22 1.64 -1.75 -9.97
C ARG A 22 0.58 -2.83 -9.77
N GLY A 23 0.94 -4.09 -9.97
CA GLY A 23 0.13 -5.23 -9.57
C GLY A 23 -0.32 -5.01 -8.13
N TYR A 24 -1.64 -4.87 -7.95
CA TYR A 24 -2.39 -4.76 -6.70
C TYR A 24 -1.55 -4.78 -5.41
N ARG A 25 -0.76 -3.73 -5.16
CA ARG A 25 0.04 -3.68 -3.95
C ARG A 25 -0.90 -3.31 -2.82
N LYS A 26 -1.21 -4.29 -1.98
CA LYS A 26 -2.14 -4.11 -0.86
C LYS A 26 -1.76 -2.89 -0.05
N THR A 27 -2.73 -2.01 0.16
CA THR A 27 -2.56 -0.80 0.97
C THR A 27 -2.25 -1.17 2.43
N GLY A 28 -1.63 -0.26 3.18
CA GLY A 28 -1.39 -0.47 4.62
C GLY A 28 -2.65 -0.85 5.40
N LYS A 29 -3.79 -0.24 5.05
CA LYS A 29 -5.11 -0.58 5.62
C LYS A 29 -5.49 -2.03 5.32
N GLN A 30 -5.39 -2.47 4.05
CA GLN A 30 -5.70 -3.86 3.68
C GLN A 30 -4.80 -4.86 4.41
N ARG A 31 -3.49 -4.58 4.52
CA ARG A 31 -2.56 -5.44 5.27
C ARG A 31 -2.92 -5.52 6.75
N VAL A 32 -3.31 -4.41 7.39
CA VAL A 32 -3.80 -4.42 8.78
C VAL A 32 -5.08 -5.25 8.92
N HIS A 33 -6.02 -5.12 7.99
CA HIS A 33 -7.26 -5.88 8.03
C HIS A 33 -7.01 -7.39 7.85
N GLU A 34 -6.11 -7.78 6.95
CA GLU A 34 -5.74 -9.19 6.77
C GLU A 34 -5.08 -9.79 8.02
N LEU A 35 -4.17 -9.05 8.64
CA LEU A 35 -3.55 -9.46 9.90
C LEU A 35 -4.59 -9.64 11.00
N LEU A 36 -5.55 -8.72 11.10
CA LEU A 36 -6.65 -8.81 12.07
C LEU A 36 -7.67 -9.92 11.77
N ARG A 37 -7.82 -10.33 10.50
CA ARG A 37 -8.62 -11.52 10.13
C ARG A 37 -7.93 -12.81 10.54
N GLN A 38 -6.60 -12.86 10.44
CA GLN A 38 -5.81 -14.02 10.86
C GLN A 38 -5.73 -14.12 12.37
N ASP A 39 -5.50 -12.99 13.05
CA ASP A 39 -5.39 -12.92 14.50
C ASP A 39 -6.04 -11.62 15.02
N PRO A 40 -7.28 -11.68 15.53
CA PRO A 40 -8.01 -10.48 15.99
C PRO A 40 -7.46 -9.91 17.30
N VAL A 41 -6.62 -10.65 18.03
CA VAL A 41 -6.03 -10.20 19.30
C VAL A 41 -4.76 -9.36 19.10
N LEU A 42 -4.28 -9.22 17.86
CA LEU A 42 -3.11 -8.38 17.55
C LEU A 42 -3.25 -6.96 18.12
N THR A 43 -2.19 -6.58 18.83
CA THR A 43 -2.04 -5.24 19.39
C THR A 43 -1.60 -4.26 18.30
N VAL A 44 -1.86 -2.97 18.54
CA VAL A 44 -1.44 -1.90 17.62
C VAL A 44 0.07 -1.92 17.38
N ASP A 45 0.88 -2.26 18.39
CA ASP A 45 2.35 -2.30 18.26
C ASP A 45 2.80 -3.41 17.31
N GLN A 46 2.21 -4.61 17.45
CA GLN A 46 2.47 -5.74 16.57
C GLN A 46 2.09 -5.40 15.12
N LEU A 47 0.92 -4.78 14.92
CA LEU A 47 0.49 -4.34 13.59
C LEU A 47 1.44 -3.30 12.99
N VAL A 48 1.88 -2.30 13.76
CA VAL A 48 2.86 -1.28 13.33
C VAL A 48 4.15 -1.93 12.85
N ARG A 49 4.69 -2.89 13.61
CA ARG A 49 5.91 -3.63 13.23
C ARG A 49 5.73 -4.42 11.94
N SER A 50 4.56 -5.03 11.74
CA SER A 50 4.27 -5.83 10.54
C SER A 50 4.02 -5.01 9.28
N VAL A 51 3.40 -3.84 9.40
CA VAL A 51 3.03 -3.02 8.22
C VAL A 51 3.98 -1.85 7.94
N GLY A 52 4.77 -1.43 8.92
CA GLY A 52 5.71 -0.30 8.79
C GLY A 52 5.02 1.08 8.70
N TYR A 53 3.80 1.20 9.23
CA TYR A 53 3.03 2.45 9.23
C TYR A 53 3.01 3.10 10.60
N ALA A 54 2.86 4.44 10.62
CA ALA A 54 2.76 5.19 11.87
C ALA A 54 1.58 4.71 12.73
N ARG A 55 1.81 4.66 14.04
CA ARG A 55 0.88 4.15 15.06
C ARG A 55 -0.52 4.76 14.98
N GLY A 56 -0.62 6.06 14.67
CA GLY A 56 -1.91 6.75 14.51
C GLY A 56 -2.79 6.14 13.42
N HIS A 57 -2.22 5.86 12.25
CA HIS A 57 -2.95 5.24 11.14
C HIS A 57 -3.41 3.83 11.51
N VAL A 58 -2.52 3.02 12.07
CA VAL A 58 -2.82 1.64 12.48
C VAL A 58 -3.91 1.59 13.54
N ARG A 59 -3.90 2.51 14.50
CA ARG A 59 -4.95 2.63 15.53
C ARG A 59 -6.31 2.89 14.91
N VAL A 60 -6.39 3.79 13.94
CA VAL A 60 -7.64 4.10 13.22
C VAL A 60 -8.12 2.90 12.41
N TRP A 61 -7.23 2.23 11.67
CA TRP A 61 -7.59 1.06 10.88
C TRP A 61 -8.07 -0.12 11.74
N ARG A 62 -7.39 -0.41 12.85
CA ARG A 62 -7.82 -1.42 13.82
C ARG A 62 -9.18 -1.06 14.42
N LYS A 63 -9.40 0.20 14.84
CA LYS A 63 -10.69 0.65 15.35
C LYS A 63 -11.80 0.46 14.31
N ASN A 64 -11.56 0.86 13.07
CA ASN A 64 -12.52 0.71 11.98
C ASN A 64 -12.84 -0.75 11.65
N PHE A 65 -11.85 -1.65 11.75
CA PHE A 65 -12.05 -3.09 11.54
C PHE A 65 -13.04 -3.70 12.54
N PHE A 66 -12.99 -3.28 13.82
CA PHE A 66 -13.91 -3.78 14.86
C PHE A 66 -15.18 -2.94 15.04
N ALA A 67 -15.20 -1.69 14.58
CA ALA A 67 -16.34 -0.79 14.72
C ALA A 67 -17.50 -1.13 13.77
N GLN A 68 -17.19 -1.77 12.65
CA GLN A 68 -18.18 -2.35 11.76
C GLN A 68 -18.09 -3.86 11.98
N GLY A 69 -19.20 -4.55 12.21
CA GLY A 69 -19.24 -6.01 12.10
C GLY A 69 -18.87 -6.38 10.67
N TYR A 70 -17.57 -6.46 10.39
CA TYR A 70 -17.02 -6.48 9.05
C TYR A 70 -17.48 -7.75 8.34
N GLU A 71 -18.54 -7.64 7.53
CA GLU A 71 -18.93 -8.68 6.58
C GLU A 71 -18.02 -8.57 5.36
N PRO A 72 -17.12 -9.55 5.11
CA PRO A 72 -16.36 -9.59 3.88
C PRO A 72 -17.34 -9.82 2.73
N THR A 73 -17.58 -8.80 1.92
CA THR A 73 -18.18 -9.00 0.60
C THR A 73 -17.09 -9.62 -0.28
N ASP A 74 -17.32 -10.88 -0.63
CA ASP A 74 -16.57 -11.67 -1.61
C ASP A 74 -16.53 -10.99 -2.99
#